data_AF-A0A3D3TJ98-F1
#
_entry.id   AF-A0A3D3TJ98-F1
#
_cell.length_a   1.000
_cell.length_b   1.000
_cell.length_c   1.000
_cell.angle_alpha   90.00
_cell.angle_beta   90.00
_cell.angle_gamma   90.00
#
_symmetry.space_group_name_H-M   'P 1'
#
loop_
_entity.id
_entity.type
_entity.pdbx_description
1 polymer ?
#
loop_
_entity_poly.entity_id
_entity_poly.type
_entity_poly.pdbx_seq_one_letter_code
_entity_poly.pdbx_strand_id
1 'polypeptide(L)'
;MGKKRLGVIWVCLLASLVLASSSLLAQGDSDYYLGTSANGYQVPRDGGLKLEPVAGKDGWYRITIDFTEENRDPMYDGHFYKVTDGTWNADGCWGVDNYAFQPAPVKTLPDGSVAGLGSIYIRDNCTLTILFDANTKTIYDDSVQAFPTPRIYGDFNKAMGRGTDWSMADGEALTLVDQNGDGIYTGFYEIPKYEGSGNGYMMATVLSTKYDPTYYMFGAYEQYLFDGNPAGMGKISYLKPEKDTIYEFRYDSNSHSTSIVECITDQIVQLPSPVIYGDFNGWNIEGPFAVQFERTEEGTYTVVHKFSEYKGDGDGYMILVCISKKFYNDQWGMRWGAHEQYKLDGQVAGMGEFSYLKPDKDTVYRFTFYPESKITEVEPIQ
;
A
#
# COMPACT_ATOMS: atom_id res chain seq x y z
N MET A 1 65.92 -10.85 -47.50
CA MET A 1 64.66 -10.70 -46.73
C MET A 1 64.93 -9.82 -45.53
N GLY A 2 64.12 -8.79 -45.27
CA GLY A 2 64.18 -8.06 -43.98
C GLY A 2 64.43 -6.56 -44.10
N LYS A 3 63.43 -5.79 -44.52
CA LYS A 3 63.35 -4.33 -44.25
C LYS A 3 61.96 -3.69 -44.41
N LYS A 4 60.89 -4.47 -44.62
CA LYS A 4 59.52 -3.93 -44.82
C LYS A 4 58.51 -4.27 -43.70
N ARG A 5 58.91 -4.90 -42.60
CA ARG A 5 57.97 -5.35 -41.54
C ARG A 5 58.04 -4.59 -40.21
N LEU A 6 58.99 -3.67 -40.01
CA LEU A 6 59.09 -2.92 -38.75
C LEU A 6 58.18 -1.67 -38.68
N GLY A 7 57.86 -1.03 -39.81
CA GLY A 7 57.07 0.21 -39.82
C GLY A 7 55.58 0.02 -39.52
N VAL A 8 55.01 -1.14 -39.88
CA VAL A 8 53.57 -1.41 -39.70
C VAL A 8 53.24 -1.73 -38.24
N ILE A 9 54.17 -2.38 -37.51
CA ILE A 9 53.95 -2.77 -36.11
C ILE A 9 53.98 -1.53 -35.19
N TRP A 10 54.85 -0.56 -35.45
CA TRP A 10 54.92 0.69 -34.68
C TRP A 10 53.73 1.62 -34.91
N VAL A 11 53.19 1.67 -36.14
CA VAL A 11 51.99 2.46 -36.45
C VAL A 11 50.74 1.82 -35.85
N CYS A 12 50.65 0.48 -35.82
CA CYS A 12 49.56 -0.23 -35.15
C CYS A 12 49.60 -0.08 -33.62
N LEU A 13 50.79 -0.10 -33.00
CA LEU A 13 50.95 0.09 -31.55
C LEU A 13 50.64 1.52 -31.08
N LEU A 14 51.02 2.55 -31.86
CA LEU A 14 50.61 3.93 -31.58
C LEU A 14 49.12 4.15 -31.82
N ALA A 15 48.54 3.57 -32.89
CA ALA A 15 47.10 3.66 -33.14
C ALA A 15 46.29 2.96 -32.04
N SER A 16 46.76 1.82 -31.50
CA SER A 16 46.11 1.16 -30.38
C SER A 16 46.29 1.90 -29.05
N LEU A 17 47.41 2.60 -28.83
CA LEU A 17 47.58 3.44 -27.63
C LEU A 17 46.73 4.72 -27.71
N VAL A 18 46.56 5.30 -28.90
CA VAL A 18 45.67 6.46 -29.12
C VAL A 18 44.20 6.04 -29.04
N LEU A 19 43.83 4.86 -29.55
CA LEU A 19 42.48 4.31 -29.43
C LEU A 19 42.14 3.88 -28.00
N ALA A 20 43.09 3.30 -27.26
CA ALA A 20 42.92 2.94 -25.86
C ALA A 20 42.91 4.16 -24.92
N SER A 21 43.55 5.27 -25.30
CA SER A 21 43.47 6.53 -24.56
C SER A 21 42.22 7.34 -24.91
N SER A 22 41.68 7.23 -26.15
CA SER A 22 40.39 7.83 -26.49
C SER A 22 39.17 7.06 -25.94
N SER A 23 39.30 5.77 -25.63
CA SER A 23 38.27 5.01 -24.88
C SER A 23 38.29 5.26 -23.37
N LEU A 24 39.32 5.95 -22.85
CA LEU A 24 39.41 6.41 -21.46
C LEU A 24 39.09 7.90 -21.30
N LEU A 25 38.77 8.61 -22.40
CA LEU A 25 38.55 10.07 -22.40
C LEU A 25 37.25 10.49 -23.12
N ALA A 26 36.27 9.59 -23.17
CA ALA A 26 34.93 9.91 -23.68
C ALA A 26 33.82 9.25 -22.84
N GLN A 27 33.93 9.35 -21.52
CA GLN A 27 32.73 9.43 -20.69
C GLN A 27 32.50 10.92 -20.50
N GLY A 28 31.66 11.52 -21.35
CA GLY A 28 31.32 12.92 -21.17
C GLY A 28 30.74 13.08 -19.76
N ASP A 29 31.36 13.95 -18.95
CA ASP A 29 30.80 14.37 -17.67
C ASP A 29 29.40 14.93 -17.97
N SER A 30 28.40 14.06 -17.83
CA SER A 30 27.01 14.47 -17.95
C SER A 30 26.70 15.15 -16.64
N ASP A 31 26.53 16.47 -16.70
CA ASP A 31 26.15 17.26 -15.56
C ASP A 31 24.65 17.12 -15.33
N TYR A 32 24.28 16.78 -14.09
CA TYR A 32 22.89 16.69 -13.67
C TYR A 32 22.60 17.79 -12.67
N TYR A 33 21.34 18.24 -12.66
CA TYR A 33 20.96 19.38 -11.86
C TYR A 33 19.54 19.26 -11.33
N LEU A 34 19.29 19.92 -10.20
CA LEU A 34 17.98 20.00 -9.56
C LEU A 34 17.23 21.25 -10.05
N GLY A 35 16.07 21.04 -10.68
CA GLY A 35 15.10 22.11 -10.90
C GLY A 35 14.04 22.05 -9.80
N THR A 36 13.88 23.14 -9.03
CA THR A 36 13.03 23.11 -7.82
C THR A 36 12.46 24.49 -7.47
N SER A 37 11.45 24.55 -6.59
CA SER A 37 10.95 25.82 -6.03
C SER A 37 12.08 26.63 -5.40
N ALA A 38 13.06 25.96 -4.77
CA ALA A 38 14.14 26.62 -4.05
C ALA A 38 15.08 27.48 -4.90
N ASN A 39 15.12 27.25 -6.22
CA ASN A 39 15.86 28.09 -7.16
C ASN A 39 14.96 28.76 -8.20
N GLY A 40 13.65 28.87 -7.92
CA GLY A 40 12.68 29.46 -8.83
C GLY A 40 12.56 28.72 -10.16
N TYR A 41 12.81 27.41 -10.18
CA TYR A 41 12.75 26.54 -11.36
C TYR A 41 13.69 26.95 -12.50
N GLN A 42 14.78 27.67 -12.19
CA GLN A 42 15.75 28.08 -13.19
C GLN A 42 16.39 26.88 -13.88
N VAL A 43 16.57 26.98 -15.20
CA VAL A 43 17.23 25.94 -15.99
C VAL A 43 18.69 25.88 -15.56
N PRO A 44 19.16 24.75 -15.02
CA PRO A 44 20.35 24.81 -14.18
C PRO A 44 21.71 25.07 -14.86
N ARG A 45 21.77 25.18 -16.19
CA ARG A 45 23.00 25.43 -16.94
C ARG A 45 23.63 26.81 -16.65
N ASP A 46 22.83 27.78 -16.19
CA ASP A 46 23.24 29.16 -15.88
C ASP A 46 23.05 29.51 -14.39
N GLY A 47 23.71 28.78 -13.48
CA GLY A 47 23.75 29.06 -12.04
C GLY A 47 22.89 28.15 -11.14
N GLY A 48 22.48 26.99 -11.65
CA GLY A 48 21.58 26.10 -10.92
C GLY A 48 22.25 25.17 -9.90
N LEU A 49 21.39 24.37 -9.25
CA LEU A 49 21.73 23.42 -8.20
C LEU A 49 22.30 22.13 -8.82
N LYS A 50 23.59 22.13 -9.13
CA LYS A 50 24.29 20.97 -9.71
C LYS A 50 24.38 19.81 -8.71
N LEU A 51 24.11 18.59 -9.17
CA LEU A 51 24.35 17.38 -8.39
C LEU A 51 25.81 16.96 -8.53
N GLU A 52 26.38 16.51 -7.42
CA GLU A 52 27.78 16.08 -7.33
C GLU A 52 27.90 14.56 -7.48
N PRO A 53 28.92 14.05 -8.20
CA PRO A 53 29.17 12.62 -8.29
C PRO A 53 29.35 11.95 -6.92
N VAL A 54 28.83 10.74 -6.78
CA VAL A 54 28.96 9.93 -5.57
C VAL A 54 30.23 9.08 -5.67
N ALA A 55 31.19 9.34 -4.80
CA ALA A 55 32.46 8.62 -4.80
C ALA A 55 32.26 7.10 -4.65
N GLY A 56 32.85 6.32 -5.57
CA GLY A 56 32.79 4.86 -5.56
C GLY A 56 31.49 4.26 -6.09
N LYS A 57 30.59 5.06 -6.68
CA LYS A 57 29.33 4.60 -7.26
C LYS A 57 29.11 5.25 -8.63
N ASP A 58 29.69 4.65 -9.66
CA ASP A 58 29.71 5.22 -11.02
C ASP A 58 28.31 5.49 -11.56
N GLY A 59 28.11 6.69 -12.14
CA GLY A 59 26.83 7.15 -12.65
C GLY A 59 25.84 7.61 -11.58
N TRP A 60 26.23 7.65 -10.30
CA TRP A 60 25.38 8.20 -9.24
C TRP A 60 25.78 9.63 -8.89
N TYR A 61 24.77 10.46 -8.67
CA TYR A 61 24.91 11.87 -8.35
C TYR A 61 24.05 12.21 -7.13
N ARG A 62 24.44 13.23 -6.37
CA ARG A 62 23.72 13.65 -5.16
C ARG A 62 23.71 15.15 -4.95
N ILE A 63 22.69 15.63 -4.25
CA ILE A 63 22.64 17.00 -3.71
C ILE A 63 21.88 16.97 -2.38
N THR A 64 22.28 17.83 -1.44
CA THR A 64 21.51 18.10 -0.23
C THR A 64 20.96 19.50 -0.32
N ILE A 65 19.67 19.66 -0.09
CA ILE A 65 18.98 20.95 -0.17
C ILE A 65 18.17 21.22 1.09
N ASP A 66 18.14 22.49 1.50
CA ASP A 66 17.31 22.97 2.59
C ASP A 66 16.02 23.58 2.02
N PHE A 67 14.93 22.85 2.19
CA PHE A 67 13.58 23.32 1.91
C PHE A 67 13.06 24.10 3.12
N THR A 68 12.81 25.39 2.93
CA THR A 68 12.44 26.35 3.97
C THR A 68 11.16 27.09 3.59
N GLU A 69 10.58 27.84 4.52
CA GLU A 69 9.37 28.60 4.22
C GLU A 69 9.55 29.61 3.08
N GLU A 70 10.73 30.22 3.00
CA GLU A 70 11.07 31.27 2.04
C GLU A 70 11.15 30.78 0.59
N ASN A 71 11.32 29.47 0.39
CA ASN A 71 11.64 28.88 -0.91
C ASN A 71 10.59 27.84 -1.39
N ARG A 72 9.40 27.91 -0.79
CA ARG A 72 8.20 27.17 -1.19
C ARG A 72 7.64 27.67 -2.51
N ASP A 73 6.98 26.78 -3.23
CA ASP A 73 6.17 27.13 -4.40
C ASP A 73 5.05 28.10 -4.00
N PRO A 74 4.98 29.29 -4.63
CA PRO A 74 4.05 30.34 -4.22
C PRO A 74 2.59 30.07 -4.60
N MET A 75 2.33 29.11 -5.50
CA MET A 75 0.98 28.82 -6.00
C MET A 75 0.31 27.69 -5.24
N TYR A 76 1.05 26.62 -4.96
CA TYR A 76 0.51 25.37 -4.43
C TYR A 76 0.93 25.08 -3.01
N ASP A 77 1.86 25.86 -2.44
CA ASP A 77 2.43 25.71 -1.11
C ASP A 77 3.13 24.34 -0.91
N GLY A 78 4.43 24.37 -0.61
CA GLY A 78 5.30 23.18 -0.51
C GLY A 78 6.47 23.25 -1.50
N HIS A 79 7.14 22.13 -1.74
CA HIS A 79 8.36 22.08 -2.54
C HIS A 79 8.19 21.11 -3.69
N PHE A 80 8.50 21.54 -4.91
CA PHE A 80 8.54 20.65 -6.07
C PHE A 80 9.97 20.50 -6.54
N TYR A 81 10.33 19.31 -7.04
CA TYR A 81 11.60 19.13 -7.70
C TYR A 81 11.59 18.08 -8.82
N LYS A 82 12.57 18.23 -9.72
CA LYS A 82 12.95 17.27 -10.75
C LYS A 82 14.46 17.25 -10.92
N VAL A 83 15.00 16.12 -11.38
CA VAL A 83 16.38 16.03 -11.84
C VAL A 83 16.41 16.26 -13.34
N THR A 84 17.39 17.02 -13.83
CA THR A 84 17.53 17.38 -15.25
C THR A 84 18.97 17.21 -15.73
N ASP A 85 19.17 17.06 -17.04
CA ASP A 85 20.47 17.14 -17.71
C ASP A 85 20.92 18.59 -18.01
N GLY A 86 20.26 19.56 -17.39
CA GLY A 86 20.41 20.99 -17.69
C GLY A 86 19.40 21.50 -18.73
N THR A 87 18.41 20.70 -19.12
CA THR A 87 17.30 21.12 -19.98
C THR A 87 15.92 20.67 -19.44
N TRP A 88 14.84 21.34 -19.87
CA TRP A 88 13.46 20.97 -19.55
C TRP A 88 12.79 20.15 -20.66
N ASN A 89 13.56 19.58 -21.58
CA ASN A 89 13.00 18.68 -22.59
C ASN A 89 12.55 17.37 -21.92
N ALA A 90 11.67 16.61 -22.59
CA ALA A 90 11.12 15.38 -22.02
C ALA A 90 12.20 14.31 -21.76
N ASP A 91 13.25 14.25 -22.61
CA ASP A 91 14.29 13.22 -22.53
C ASP A 91 15.42 13.55 -21.52
N GLY A 92 15.47 14.79 -21.04
CA GLY A 92 16.49 15.33 -20.14
C GLY A 92 15.91 15.80 -18.80
N CYS A 93 14.67 15.41 -18.48
CA CYS A 93 13.98 15.81 -17.25
C CYS A 93 13.21 14.63 -16.64
N TRP A 94 13.54 14.30 -15.40
CA TRP A 94 13.03 13.14 -14.68
C TRP A 94 12.35 13.57 -13.37
N GLY A 95 11.22 12.94 -13.06
CA GLY A 95 10.38 13.29 -11.92
C GLY A 95 9.64 12.08 -11.35
N VAL A 96 8.34 12.19 -11.15
CA VAL A 96 7.51 11.18 -10.47
C VAL A 96 7.59 9.80 -11.12
N ASP A 97 7.63 9.72 -12.45
CA ASP A 97 7.73 8.45 -13.20
C ASP A 97 9.09 7.75 -13.01
N ASN A 98 10.08 8.50 -12.53
CA ASN A 98 11.46 8.07 -12.30
C ASN A 98 11.76 7.87 -10.82
N TYR A 99 10.80 8.15 -9.94
CA TYR A 99 11.01 8.08 -8.51
C TYR A 99 11.01 6.63 -8.04
N ALA A 100 11.97 6.29 -7.18
CA ALA A 100 12.23 4.91 -6.79
C ALA A 100 11.10 4.27 -5.98
N PHE A 101 10.34 5.07 -5.24
CA PHE A 101 9.18 4.60 -4.47
C PHE A 101 7.90 4.98 -5.18
N GLN A 102 7.01 4.02 -5.38
CA GLN A 102 5.72 4.26 -6.02
C GLN A 102 4.56 3.91 -5.07
N PRO A 103 3.48 4.69 -5.06
CA PRO A 103 3.30 5.92 -5.84
C PRO A 103 4.19 7.07 -5.34
N ALA A 104 4.76 7.84 -6.27
CA ALA A 104 5.57 9.00 -5.93
C ALA A 104 4.73 10.08 -5.23
N PRO A 105 5.33 10.88 -4.33
CA PRO A 105 4.58 11.93 -3.65
C PRO A 105 4.27 13.07 -4.62
N VAL A 106 2.98 13.41 -4.68
CA VAL A 106 2.41 14.42 -5.58
C VAL A 106 1.50 15.38 -4.81
N LYS A 107 1.29 16.58 -5.36
CA LYS A 107 0.27 17.51 -4.87
C LYS A 107 -1.06 17.22 -5.56
N THR A 108 -2.01 16.65 -4.83
CA THR A 108 -3.40 16.51 -5.29
C THR A 108 -4.21 17.74 -4.89
N LEU A 109 -4.93 18.33 -5.84
CA LEU A 109 -5.82 19.47 -5.64
C LEU A 109 -7.21 19.01 -5.17
N PRO A 110 -8.06 19.91 -4.63
CA PRO A 110 -9.39 19.55 -4.14
C PRO A 110 -10.30 18.88 -5.18
N ASP A 111 -10.06 19.10 -6.48
CA ASP A 111 -10.79 18.49 -7.58
C ASP A 111 -10.23 17.10 -8.00
N GLY A 112 -9.22 16.60 -7.29
CA GLY A 112 -8.56 15.33 -7.56
C GLY A 112 -7.46 15.38 -8.64
N SER A 113 -7.23 16.54 -9.27
CA SER A 113 -6.16 16.69 -10.25
C SER A 113 -4.78 16.79 -9.56
N VAL A 114 -3.73 16.37 -10.28
CA VAL A 114 -2.34 16.44 -9.79
C VAL A 114 -1.65 17.69 -10.33
N ALA A 115 -1.07 18.50 -9.44
CA ALA A 115 -0.27 19.67 -9.76
C ALA A 115 1.24 19.35 -9.86
N GLY A 116 2.01 20.29 -10.41
CA GLY A 116 3.48 20.19 -10.44
C GLY A 116 4.09 19.55 -11.69
N LEU A 117 3.30 19.28 -12.74
CA LEU A 117 3.78 18.85 -14.08
C LEU A 117 4.71 17.61 -14.02
N GLY A 118 4.39 16.63 -13.17
CA GLY A 118 5.19 15.41 -12.97
C GLY A 118 6.42 15.60 -12.07
N SER A 119 6.50 16.70 -11.32
CA SER A 119 7.53 16.94 -10.30
C SER A 119 7.19 16.20 -9.00
N ILE A 120 8.22 15.78 -8.29
CA ILE A 120 8.09 15.17 -6.96
C ILE A 120 7.76 16.28 -5.97
N TYR A 121 6.76 16.06 -5.10
CA TYR A 121 6.25 17.06 -4.17
C TYR A 121 6.58 16.71 -2.72
N ILE A 122 7.15 17.66 -1.98
CA ILE A 122 7.42 17.57 -0.54
C ILE A 122 6.65 18.68 0.16
N ARG A 123 5.75 18.32 1.07
CA ARG A 123 4.92 19.30 1.79
C ARG A 123 5.72 20.09 2.81
N ASP A 124 6.56 19.41 3.57
CA ASP A 124 7.16 19.98 4.78
C ASP A 124 8.49 20.67 4.48
N ASN A 125 8.84 21.65 5.32
CA ASN A 125 10.17 22.23 5.30
C ASN A 125 11.15 21.23 5.92
N CYS A 126 12.19 20.85 5.19
CA CYS A 126 13.16 19.84 5.61
C CYS A 126 14.50 20.01 4.91
N THR A 127 15.55 19.41 5.47
CA THR A 127 16.77 19.14 4.71
C THR A 127 16.58 17.80 4.00
N LEU A 128 16.69 17.80 2.67
CA LEU A 128 16.50 16.60 1.86
C LEU A 128 17.79 16.26 1.11
N THR A 129 18.22 15.01 1.19
CA THR A 129 19.28 14.46 0.35
C THR A 129 18.67 13.71 -0.82
N ILE A 130 18.93 14.21 -2.03
CA ILE A 130 18.42 13.65 -3.29
C ILE A 130 19.57 12.96 -3.99
N LEU A 131 19.33 11.75 -4.50
CA LEU A 131 20.26 10.96 -5.29
C LEU A 131 19.64 10.63 -6.64
N PHE A 132 20.50 10.52 -7.65
CA PHE A 132 20.11 10.17 -9.00
C PHE A 132 21.04 9.11 -9.56
N ASP A 133 20.47 7.95 -9.92
CA ASP A 133 21.16 6.93 -10.71
C ASP A 133 20.98 7.25 -12.20
N ALA A 134 22.02 7.79 -12.82
CA ALA A 134 22.00 8.14 -14.23
C ALA A 134 21.97 6.92 -15.17
N ASN A 135 22.27 5.72 -14.69
CA ASN A 135 22.23 4.51 -15.52
C ASN A 135 20.78 4.05 -15.76
N THR A 136 19.94 4.17 -14.73
CA THR A 136 18.51 3.79 -14.79
C THR A 136 17.57 4.98 -14.87
N LYS A 137 18.11 6.20 -14.72
CA LYS A 137 17.35 7.45 -14.56
C LYS A 137 16.43 7.40 -13.34
N THR A 138 16.87 6.79 -12.24
CA THR A 138 16.06 6.64 -11.03
C THR A 138 16.42 7.70 -9.99
N ILE A 139 15.40 8.32 -9.40
CA ILE A 139 15.52 9.33 -8.36
C ILE A 139 15.22 8.69 -7.01
N TYR A 140 16.09 8.94 -6.04
CA TYR A 140 15.91 8.57 -4.64
C TYR A 140 15.99 9.84 -3.80
N ASP A 141 15.29 9.86 -2.67
CA ASP A 141 15.54 10.84 -1.62
C ASP A 141 15.31 10.22 -0.26
N ASP A 142 15.79 10.88 0.79
CA ASP A 142 15.66 10.41 2.16
C ASP A 142 14.41 10.98 2.87
N SER A 143 13.37 11.39 2.14
CA SER A 143 12.08 11.71 2.74
C SER A 143 11.41 10.44 3.30
N VAL A 144 10.55 10.63 4.30
CA VAL A 144 9.71 9.54 4.81
C VAL A 144 8.56 9.33 3.84
N GLN A 145 8.40 8.11 3.37
CA GLN A 145 7.39 7.73 2.39
C GLN A 145 6.42 6.75 3.04
N ALA A 146 5.16 7.17 3.18
CA ALA A 146 4.11 6.31 3.71
C ALA A 146 3.65 5.30 2.65
N PHE A 147 3.42 4.06 3.06
CA PHE A 147 2.73 3.09 2.22
C PHE A 147 1.24 3.46 2.10
N PRO A 148 0.60 3.21 0.95
CA PRO A 148 -0.84 3.46 0.78
C PRO A 148 -1.70 2.71 1.80
N THR A 149 -1.27 1.52 2.20
CA THR A 149 -1.86 0.74 3.28
C THR A 149 -0.77 0.04 4.10
N PRO A 150 -1.05 -0.32 5.37
CA PRO A 150 -0.13 -1.10 6.21
C PRO A 150 0.24 -2.42 5.54
N ARG A 151 1.48 -2.85 5.78
CA ARG A 151 2.00 -4.11 5.24
C ARG A 151 2.76 -4.87 6.30
N ILE A 152 2.80 -6.19 6.20
CA ILE A 152 3.67 -7.03 7.02
C ILE A 152 4.88 -7.42 6.17
N TYR A 153 6.08 -7.22 6.73
CA TYR A 153 7.35 -7.57 6.11
C TYR A 153 8.20 -8.40 7.07
N GLY A 154 9.15 -9.16 6.54
CA GLY A 154 9.92 -10.09 7.37
C GLY A 154 10.74 -11.10 6.58
N ASP A 155 11.26 -12.10 7.28
CA ASP A 155 12.12 -13.16 6.70
C ASP A 155 11.32 -14.36 6.13
N PHE A 156 10.04 -14.16 5.86
CA PHE A 156 9.15 -15.16 5.27
C PHE A 156 9.01 -15.03 3.75
N ASN A 157 9.38 -13.88 3.16
CA ASN A 157 9.10 -13.58 1.75
C ASN A 157 9.65 -14.67 0.83
N LYS A 158 10.90 -15.11 1.06
CA LYS A 158 11.53 -16.15 0.24
C LYS A 158 10.83 -17.51 0.40
N ALA A 159 10.46 -17.88 1.63
CA ALA A 159 9.73 -19.12 1.89
C ALA A 159 8.37 -19.15 1.17
N MET A 160 7.74 -17.98 1.04
CA MET A 160 6.49 -17.80 0.29
C MET A 160 6.67 -17.66 -1.23
N GLY A 161 7.91 -17.65 -1.75
CA GLY A 161 8.19 -17.40 -3.16
C GLY A 161 7.88 -15.97 -3.60
N ARG A 162 7.90 -15.01 -2.68
CA ARG A 162 7.52 -13.60 -2.86
C ARG A 162 8.73 -12.67 -2.90
N GLY A 163 9.86 -13.12 -3.42
CA GLY A 163 11.07 -12.30 -3.54
C GLY A 163 11.99 -12.38 -2.33
N THR A 164 12.64 -11.28 -1.99
CA THR A 164 13.75 -11.27 -1.01
C THR A 164 13.21 -11.04 0.40
N ASP A 165 13.78 -11.75 1.37
CA ASP A 165 13.50 -11.53 2.79
C ASP A 165 13.75 -10.06 3.17
N TRP A 166 12.92 -9.55 4.08
CA TRP A 166 12.89 -8.16 4.54
C TRP A 166 12.48 -7.13 3.49
N SER A 167 12.05 -7.55 2.31
CA SER A 167 11.50 -6.63 1.33
C SER A 167 10.11 -6.15 1.73
N MET A 168 9.89 -4.84 1.55
CA MET A 168 8.62 -4.15 1.78
C MET A 168 7.89 -3.84 0.46
N ALA A 169 8.42 -4.31 -0.66
CA ALA A 169 7.92 -3.98 -2.00
C ALA A 169 6.55 -4.61 -2.28
N ASP A 170 5.84 -4.03 -3.25
CA ASP A 170 4.58 -4.56 -3.76
C ASP A 170 4.74 -5.99 -4.26
N GLY A 171 3.81 -6.87 -3.89
CA GLY A 171 3.86 -8.29 -4.24
C GLY A 171 4.85 -9.11 -3.40
N GLU A 172 5.77 -8.47 -2.67
CA GLU A 172 6.71 -9.15 -1.77
C GLU A 172 6.16 -9.19 -0.34
N ALA A 173 5.90 -8.00 0.24
CA ALA A 173 5.25 -7.88 1.54
C ALA A 173 3.79 -8.35 1.53
N LEU A 174 3.24 -8.62 2.71
CA LEU A 174 1.83 -8.93 2.90
C LEU A 174 1.05 -7.62 3.06
N THR A 175 0.33 -7.20 2.02
CA THR A 175 -0.46 -5.96 2.07
C THR A 175 -1.77 -6.19 2.82
N LEU A 176 -2.14 -5.26 3.69
CA LEU A 176 -3.42 -5.29 4.40
C LEU A 176 -4.33 -4.21 3.81
N VAL A 177 -5.64 -4.47 3.79
CA VAL A 177 -6.65 -3.57 3.21
C VAL A 177 -7.77 -3.30 4.19
N ASP A 178 -8.18 -2.03 4.27
CA ASP A 178 -9.36 -1.61 5.00
C ASP A 178 -10.55 -1.64 4.04
N GLN A 179 -11.35 -2.71 4.12
CA GLN A 179 -12.43 -2.95 3.16
C GLN A 179 -13.64 -2.03 3.38
N ASN A 180 -13.80 -1.50 4.58
CA ASN A 180 -14.99 -0.77 4.98
C ASN A 180 -14.68 0.67 5.45
N GLY A 181 -13.41 1.02 5.67
CA GLY A 181 -12.98 2.35 6.12
C GLY A 181 -13.03 2.53 7.62
N ASP A 182 -12.94 1.44 8.40
CA ASP A 182 -13.05 1.45 9.86
C ASP A 182 -11.71 1.55 10.60
N GLY A 183 -10.59 1.59 9.85
CA GLY A 183 -9.24 1.59 10.41
C GLY A 183 -8.70 0.19 10.74
N ILE A 184 -9.44 -0.88 10.46
CA ILE A 184 -9.01 -2.26 10.59
C ILE A 184 -8.60 -2.81 9.23
N TYR A 185 -7.30 -2.98 9.05
CA TYR A 185 -6.73 -3.48 7.81
C TYR A 185 -6.55 -4.99 7.90
N THR A 186 -7.08 -5.72 6.92
CA THR A 186 -7.08 -7.19 6.91
C THR A 186 -6.38 -7.77 5.70
N GLY A 187 -5.83 -8.98 5.84
CA GLY A 187 -5.24 -9.73 4.74
C GLY A 187 -5.14 -11.22 5.05
N PHE A 188 -5.42 -12.06 4.05
CA PHE A 188 -5.37 -13.52 4.17
C PHE A 188 -4.17 -14.07 3.42
N TYR A 189 -3.35 -14.86 4.11
CA TYR A 189 -2.11 -15.38 3.55
C TYR A 189 -1.84 -16.80 4.04
N GLU A 190 -1.50 -17.69 3.12
CA GLU A 190 -0.94 -18.99 3.44
C GLU A 190 0.53 -18.83 3.78
N ILE A 191 0.88 -19.04 5.05
CA ILE A 191 2.26 -18.99 5.53
C ILE A 191 2.78 -20.44 5.60
N PRO A 192 3.89 -20.76 4.89
CA PRO A 192 4.47 -22.09 4.90
C PRO A 192 4.88 -22.54 6.31
N LYS A 193 4.96 -23.85 6.51
CA LYS A 193 5.60 -24.44 7.67
C LYS A 193 6.97 -23.81 7.93
N TYR A 194 7.25 -23.46 9.18
CA TYR A 194 8.56 -22.95 9.55
C TYR A 194 9.56 -24.11 9.74
N GLU A 195 10.59 -24.18 8.89
CA GLU A 195 11.63 -25.22 8.92
C GLU A 195 12.89 -24.82 9.72
N GLY A 196 12.94 -23.59 10.24
CA GLY A 196 14.08 -23.10 11.01
C GLY A 196 14.10 -23.61 12.46
N SER A 197 15.24 -23.43 13.12
CA SER A 197 15.41 -23.80 14.55
C SER A 197 15.01 -22.70 15.54
N GLY A 198 14.76 -21.49 15.05
CA GLY A 198 14.42 -20.31 15.87
C GLY A 198 12.95 -20.25 16.35
N ASN A 199 12.54 -19.03 16.69
CA ASN A 199 11.22 -18.73 17.27
C ASN A 199 10.09 -18.69 16.22
N GLY A 200 10.39 -18.81 14.93
CA GLY A 200 9.44 -18.63 13.83
C GLY A 200 9.94 -17.59 12.84
N TYR A 201 9.13 -17.29 11.83
CA TYR A 201 9.35 -16.16 10.94
C TYR A 201 9.31 -14.86 11.73
N MET A 202 10.28 -14.00 11.48
CA MET A 202 10.35 -12.64 12.01
C MET A 202 9.44 -11.74 11.18
N MET A 203 8.52 -11.03 11.85
CA MET A 203 7.53 -10.19 11.19
C MET A 203 7.31 -8.87 11.94
N ALA A 204 7.07 -7.79 11.21
CA ALA A 204 6.54 -6.54 11.73
C ALA A 204 5.53 -5.94 10.76
N THR A 205 4.64 -5.13 11.30
CA THR A 205 3.78 -4.26 10.49
C THR A 205 4.53 -2.96 10.22
N VAL A 206 4.64 -2.56 8.96
CA VAL A 206 5.32 -1.34 8.51
C VAL A 206 4.32 -0.39 7.86
N LEU A 207 4.44 0.90 8.20
CA LEU A 207 3.59 1.98 7.69
C LEU A 207 4.33 2.92 6.76
N SER A 208 5.64 3.07 6.93
CA SER A 208 6.46 3.92 6.07
C SER A 208 7.88 3.39 5.90
N THR A 209 8.53 3.86 4.84
CA THR A 209 9.92 3.59 4.53
C THR A 209 10.68 4.90 4.33
N LYS A 210 12.01 4.82 4.42
CA LYS A 210 12.92 5.92 4.10
C LYS A 210 14.14 5.35 3.41
N TYR A 211 14.63 6.02 2.37
CA TYR A 211 15.88 5.65 1.74
C TYR A 211 17.06 6.06 2.62
N ASP A 212 17.98 5.14 2.88
CA ASP A 212 19.24 5.44 3.54
C ASP A 212 20.32 5.75 2.50
N PRO A 213 20.76 7.01 2.37
CA PRO A 213 21.76 7.40 1.37
C PRO A 213 23.17 6.86 1.68
N THR A 214 23.41 6.34 2.89
CA THR A 214 24.69 5.73 3.30
C THR A 214 24.78 4.30 2.79
N TYR A 215 23.69 3.54 2.94
CA TYR A 215 23.64 2.11 2.57
C TYR A 215 23.00 1.87 1.19
N TYR A 216 22.43 2.91 0.59
CA TYR A 216 21.76 2.87 -0.71
C TYR A 216 20.59 1.88 -0.77
N MET A 217 19.78 1.84 0.29
CA MET A 217 18.65 0.93 0.41
C MET A 217 17.47 1.58 1.13
N PHE A 218 16.27 1.08 0.86
CA PHE A 218 15.09 1.42 1.65
C PHE A 218 15.09 0.63 2.97
N GLY A 219 14.86 1.34 4.07
CA GLY A 219 14.64 0.76 5.40
C GLY A 219 13.24 1.07 5.91
N ALA A 220 12.71 0.22 6.78
CA ALA A 220 11.47 0.50 7.48
C ALA A 220 11.67 1.72 8.41
N TYR A 221 10.78 2.70 8.33
CA TYR A 221 10.84 3.91 9.15
C TYR A 221 9.86 3.82 10.32
N GLU A 222 8.56 3.85 10.04
CA GLU A 222 7.51 3.63 11.03
C GLU A 222 7.04 2.17 10.97
N GLN A 223 7.22 1.44 12.08
CA GLN A 223 6.93 0.01 12.15
C GLN A 223 6.58 -0.42 13.58
N TYR A 224 5.80 -1.48 13.69
CA TYR A 224 5.22 -1.98 14.94
C TYR A 224 5.35 -3.49 15.07
N LEU A 225 5.54 -3.92 16.31
CA LEU A 225 5.32 -5.29 16.73
C LEU A 225 3.83 -5.59 16.66
N PHE A 226 3.47 -6.86 16.62
CA PHE A 226 2.09 -7.31 16.62
C PHE A 226 1.33 -6.96 17.91
N ASP A 227 2.03 -6.67 19.00
CA ASP A 227 1.42 -6.15 20.24
C ASP A 227 1.14 -4.63 20.22
N GLY A 228 1.50 -3.93 19.14
CA GLY A 228 1.31 -2.49 18.97
C GLY A 228 2.46 -1.61 19.45
N ASN A 229 3.51 -2.17 20.05
CA ASN A 229 4.70 -1.40 20.41
C ASN A 229 5.58 -1.10 19.19
N PRO A 230 6.33 0.02 19.16
CA PRO A 230 7.27 0.30 18.09
C PRO A 230 8.31 -0.83 17.88
N ALA A 231 8.45 -1.28 16.64
CA ALA A 231 9.45 -2.26 16.22
C ALA A 231 10.76 -1.58 15.78
N GLY A 232 11.78 -2.39 15.47
CA GLY A 232 13.06 -1.91 14.97
C GLY A 232 14.14 -2.97 15.05
N MET A 233 15.39 -2.57 14.85
CA MET A 233 16.51 -3.52 14.89
C MET A 233 16.54 -4.31 16.22
N GLY A 234 16.37 -5.62 16.13
CA GLY A 234 16.33 -6.55 17.27
C GLY A 234 15.01 -6.60 18.04
N LYS A 235 13.99 -5.84 17.63
CA LYS A 235 12.63 -5.87 18.20
C LYS A 235 11.65 -6.25 17.09
N ILE A 236 11.28 -7.53 17.07
CA ILE A 236 10.43 -8.10 16.02
C ILE A 236 9.42 -9.09 16.60
N SER A 237 8.27 -9.27 15.93
CA SER A 237 7.30 -10.31 16.28
C SER A 237 7.64 -11.62 15.58
N TYR A 238 7.05 -12.72 16.05
CA TYR A 238 7.31 -14.05 15.53
C TYR A 238 6.02 -14.79 15.21
N LEU A 239 6.00 -15.50 14.08
CA LEU A 239 4.96 -16.46 13.73
C LEU A 239 5.61 -17.80 13.38
N LYS A 240 5.16 -18.88 14.03
CA LYS A 240 5.74 -20.22 13.87
C LYS A 240 4.69 -21.26 13.46
N PRO A 241 4.35 -21.34 12.16
CA PRO A 241 3.44 -22.37 11.68
C PRO A 241 4.10 -23.76 11.74
N GLU A 242 3.41 -24.74 12.32
CA GLU A 242 3.89 -26.14 12.38
C GLU A 242 3.65 -26.92 11.08
N LYS A 243 2.79 -26.37 10.22
CA LYS A 243 2.41 -26.84 8.88
C LYS A 243 2.08 -25.59 8.03
N ASP A 244 1.88 -25.76 6.73
CA ASP A 244 1.35 -24.70 5.89
C ASP A 244 -0.05 -24.31 6.42
N THR A 245 -0.23 -23.02 6.73
CA THR A 245 -1.42 -22.54 7.43
C THR A 245 -1.88 -21.20 6.85
N ILE A 246 -3.18 -21.09 6.58
CA ILE A 246 -3.80 -19.82 6.19
C ILE A 246 -4.07 -18.99 7.44
N TYR A 247 -3.58 -17.76 7.45
CA TYR A 247 -3.82 -16.81 8.52
C TYR A 247 -4.56 -15.58 8.00
N GLU A 248 -5.45 -15.06 8.83
CA GLU A 248 -5.96 -13.70 8.73
C GLU A 248 -5.12 -12.82 9.64
N PHE A 249 -4.47 -11.81 9.05
CA PHE A 249 -3.82 -10.74 9.78
C PHE A 249 -4.79 -9.55 9.87
N ARG A 250 -4.96 -8.99 11.06
CA ARG A 250 -5.80 -7.80 11.29
C ARG A 250 -5.01 -6.74 12.04
N TYR A 251 -4.67 -5.66 11.36
CA TYR A 251 -4.01 -4.49 11.92
C TYR A 251 -5.03 -3.41 12.27
N ASP A 252 -5.00 -2.93 13.51
CA ASP A 252 -5.83 -1.80 13.97
C ASP A 252 -5.00 -0.51 13.96
N SER A 253 -5.39 0.47 13.14
CA SER A 253 -4.64 1.73 13.01
C SER A 253 -4.66 2.60 14.27
N ASN A 254 -5.61 2.40 15.18
CA ASN A 254 -5.70 3.18 16.43
C ASN A 254 -4.76 2.64 17.50
N SER A 255 -4.68 1.31 17.65
CA SER A 255 -3.82 0.66 18.65
C SER A 255 -2.45 0.26 18.09
N HIS A 256 -2.30 0.28 16.77
CA HIS A 256 -1.18 -0.29 15.99
C HIS A 256 -0.92 -1.78 16.21
N SER A 257 -1.82 -2.48 16.92
CA SER A 257 -1.69 -3.91 17.16
C SER A 257 -2.10 -4.72 15.94
N THR A 258 -1.50 -5.90 15.79
CA THR A 258 -1.83 -6.86 14.72
C THR A 258 -2.23 -8.18 15.35
N SER A 259 -3.50 -8.56 15.21
CA SER A 259 -3.97 -9.87 15.62
C SER A 259 -3.86 -10.87 14.46
N ILE A 260 -3.69 -12.14 14.80
CA ILE A 260 -3.52 -13.24 13.83
C ILE A 260 -4.50 -14.35 14.20
N VAL A 261 -5.26 -14.82 13.22
CA VAL A 261 -6.21 -15.92 13.38
C VAL A 261 -5.97 -16.97 12.32
N GLU A 262 -5.81 -18.24 12.72
CA GLU A 262 -5.78 -19.37 11.78
C GLU A 262 -7.16 -19.53 11.13
N CYS A 263 -7.16 -19.63 9.80
CA CYS A 263 -8.36 -19.82 8.99
C CYS A 263 -8.33 -21.21 8.35
N ILE A 264 -9.41 -21.95 8.52
CA ILE A 264 -9.57 -23.26 7.89
C ILE A 264 -10.56 -23.13 6.73
N THR A 265 -10.22 -23.67 5.56
CA THR A 265 -11.14 -23.66 4.41
C THR A 265 -12.45 -24.35 4.76
N ASP A 266 -13.57 -23.73 4.38
CA ASP A 266 -14.93 -24.16 4.71
C ASP A 266 -15.27 -24.12 6.21
N GLN A 267 -14.44 -23.51 7.04
CA GLN A 267 -14.75 -23.27 8.44
C GLN A 267 -15.98 -22.37 8.56
N ILE A 268 -16.95 -22.82 9.35
CA ILE A 268 -18.15 -22.06 9.68
C ILE A 268 -17.99 -21.52 11.10
N VAL A 269 -18.27 -20.23 11.26
CA VAL A 269 -18.24 -19.52 12.55
C VAL A 269 -19.60 -18.85 12.76
N GLN A 270 -20.21 -19.10 13.91
CA GLN A 270 -21.43 -18.40 14.31
C GLN A 270 -21.11 -16.94 14.61
N LEU A 271 -21.93 -16.03 14.10
CA LEU A 271 -21.82 -14.62 14.46
C LEU A 271 -22.19 -14.45 15.94
N PRO A 272 -21.63 -13.45 16.65
CA PRO A 272 -21.97 -13.19 18.05
C PRO A 272 -23.46 -12.95 18.28
N SER A 273 -24.14 -12.40 17.26
CA SER A 273 -25.58 -12.19 17.18
C SER A 273 -25.99 -12.24 15.70
N PRO A 274 -27.26 -12.54 15.35
CA PRO A 274 -27.75 -12.34 14.00
C PRO A 274 -27.50 -10.91 13.51
N VAL A 275 -27.41 -10.75 12.19
CA VAL A 275 -27.13 -9.46 11.54
C VAL A 275 -28.08 -9.27 10.37
N ILE A 276 -28.77 -8.12 10.29
CA ILE A 276 -29.42 -7.72 9.03
C ILE A 276 -28.34 -7.12 8.12
N TYR A 277 -28.35 -7.53 6.86
CA TYR A 277 -27.38 -7.04 5.89
C TYR A 277 -27.96 -7.05 4.47
N GLY A 278 -27.33 -6.31 3.56
CA GLY A 278 -27.85 -6.12 2.23
C GLY A 278 -27.12 -5.07 1.40
N ASP A 279 -27.71 -4.69 0.28
CA ASP A 279 -27.15 -3.62 -0.57
C ASP A 279 -27.06 -2.27 0.17
N PHE A 280 -27.98 -2.01 1.10
CA PHE A 280 -28.02 -0.78 1.91
C PHE A 280 -26.79 -0.57 2.81
N ASN A 281 -26.09 -1.64 3.20
CA ASN A 281 -24.87 -1.56 4.02
C ASN A 281 -23.64 -2.13 3.31
N GLY A 282 -23.69 -2.27 1.98
CA GLY A 282 -22.57 -2.79 1.20
C GLY A 282 -22.27 -4.28 1.43
N TRP A 283 -23.28 -5.06 1.85
CA TRP A 283 -23.20 -6.49 2.17
C TRP A 283 -22.32 -6.82 3.38
N ASN A 284 -22.12 -5.87 4.29
CA ASN A 284 -21.31 -6.07 5.49
C ASN A 284 -22.08 -6.86 6.57
N ILE A 285 -21.48 -7.97 7.02
CA ILE A 285 -21.98 -8.77 8.15
C ILE A 285 -21.16 -8.58 9.43
N GLU A 286 -20.04 -7.87 9.35
CA GLU A 286 -19.14 -7.54 10.46
C GLU A 286 -18.60 -6.10 10.28
N GLY A 287 -17.93 -5.58 11.30
CA GLY A 287 -17.43 -4.20 11.30
C GLY A 287 -18.52 -3.16 11.59
N PRO A 288 -18.21 -1.86 11.47
CA PRO A 288 -19.10 -0.78 11.90
C PRO A 288 -20.34 -0.60 11.01
N PHE A 289 -20.36 -1.18 9.81
CA PHE A 289 -21.54 -1.15 8.93
C PHE A 289 -22.45 -2.36 9.14
N ALA A 290 -22.06 -3.32 9.97
CA ALA A 290 -22.93 -4.43 10.34
C ALA A 290 -24.08 -3.93 11.23
N VAL A 291 -25.29 -4.33 10.90
CA VAL A 291 -26.48 -3.98 11.68
C VAL A 291 -26.87 -5.19 12.53
N GLN A 292 -26.22 -5.30 13.68
CA GLN A 292 -26.33 -6.43 14.58
C GLN A 292 -27.61 -6.35 15.41
N PHE A 293 -28.29 -7.49 15.59
CA PHE A 293 -29.40 -7.56 16.53
C PHE A 293 -28.91 -7.63 17.98
N GLU A 294 -29.71 -7.10 18.89
CA GLU A 294 -29.57 -7.27 20.33
C GLU A 294 -30.57 -8.32 20.83
N ARG A 295 -30.11 -9.23 21.69
CA ARG A 295 -30.97 -10.27 22.28
C ARG A 295 -31.88 -9.67 23.35
N THR A 296 -33.18 -9.99 23.29
CA THR A 296 -34.17 -9.59 24.30
C THR A 296 -34.26 -10.61 25.45
N GLU A 297 -34.94 -10.23 26.54
CA GLU A 297 -35.19 -11.13 27.68
C GLU A 297 -36.06 -12.34 27.29
N GLU A 298 -36.96 -12.16 26.33
CA GLU A 298 -37.85 -13.20 25.79
C GLU A 298 -37.13 -14.16 24.81
N GLY A 299 -35.85 -13.92 24.53
CA GLY A 299 -35.02 -14.77 23.67
C GLY A 299 -35.17 -14.50 22.18
N THR A 300 -35.88 -13.45 21.77
CA THR A 300 -35.85 -12.93 20.40
C THR A 300 -34.69 -11.95 20.24
N TYR A 301 -34.52 -11.45 19.02
CA TYR A 301 -33.44 -10.52 18.66
C TYR A 301 -34.06 -9.29 18.02
N THR A 302 -33.67 -8.08 18.44
CA THR A 302 -34.21 -6.83 17.89
C THR A 302 -33.12 -5.87 17.43
N VAL A 303 -33.38 -5.12 16.36
CA VAL A 303 -32.55 -4.00 15.94
C VAL A 303 -33.41 -2.89 15.35
N VAL A 304 -32.95 -1.65 15.51
CA VAL A 304 -33.56 -0.48 14.89
C VAL A 304 -32.61 0.07 13.83
N HIS A 305 -33.10 0.25 12.61
CA HIS A 305 -32.32 0.80 11.52
C HIS A 305 -33.13 1.80 10.69
N LYS A 306 -32.48 2.90 10.29
CA LYS A 306 -33.08 3.92 9.42
C LYS A 306 -32.73 3.62 7.98
N PHE A 307 -33.74 3.48 7.13
CA PHE A 307 -33.58 3.45 5.68
C PHE A 307 -33.98 4.79 5.07
N SER A 308 -33.26 5.20 4.03
CA SER A 308 -33.69 6.32 3.19
C SER A 308 -34.84 5.92 2.27
N GLU A 309 -35.53 6.91 1.71
CA GLU A 309 -36.44 6.71 0.58
C GLU A 309 -35.76 5.88 -0.53
N TYR A 310 -36.41 4.82 -0.98
CA TYR A 310 -35.90 4.02 -2.09
C TYR A 310 -36.24 4.69 -3.42
N LYS A 311 -35.20 5.22 -4.10
CA LYS A 311 -35.31 5.94 -5.38
C LYS A 311 -34.96 5.09 -6.61
N GLY A 312 -34.66 3.81 -6.42
CA GLY A 312 -34.36 2.89 -7.52
C GLY A 312 -35.62 2.42 -8.24
N ASP A 313 -35.42 1.90 -9.46
CA ASP A 313 -36.50 1.33 -10.28
C ASP A 313 -36.86 -0.12 -9.90
N GLY A 314 -36.10 -0.73 -8.95
CA GLY A 314 -36.27 -2.10 -8.51
C GLY A 314 -37.33 -2.32 -7.42
N ASP A 315 -37.31 -3.53 -6.85
CA ASP A 315 -38.28 -3.99 -5.84
C ASP A 315 -38.05 -3.42 -4.43
N GLY A 316 -36.91 -2.75 -4.21
CA GLY A 316 -36.52 -2.19 -2.92
C GLY A 316 -35.06 -2.51 -2.59
N TYR A 317 -34.65 -2.17 -1.38
CA TYR A 317 -33.38 -2.64 -0.80
C TYR A 317 -33.42 -4.15 -0.65
N MET A 318 -32.33 -4.82 -1.01
CA MET A 318 -32.16 -6.26 -0.80
C MET A 318 -31.76 -6.49 0.65
N ILE A 319 -32.52 -7.33 1.38
CA ILE A 319 -32.29 -7.57 2.81
C ILE A 319 -32.31 -9.06 3.11
N LEU A 320 -31.36 -9.48 3.93
CA LEU A 320 -31.24 -10.82 4.49
C LEU A 320 -30.84 -10.75 5.97
N VAL A 321 -31.06 -11.84 6.69
CA VAL A 321 -30.53 -12.06 8.03
C VAL A 321 -29.46 -13.13 7.99
N CYS A 322 -28.24 -12.79 8.40
CA CYS A 322 -27.10 -13.72 8.49
C CYS A 322 -26.90 -14.14 9.96
N ILE A 323 -26.63 -15.43 10.18
CA ILE A 323 -26.38 -15.98 11.52
C ILE A 323 -24.98 -16.61 11.61
N SER A 324 -24.45 -17.12 10.51
CA SER A 324 -23.08 -17.64 10.46
C SER A 324 -22.34 -17.23 9.19
N LYS A 325 -21.02 -17.15 9.32
CA LYS A 325 -20.10 -16.91 8.21
C LYS A 325 -19.28 -18.15 7.93
N LYS A 326 -18.82 -18.30 6.68
CA LYS A 326 -17.88 -19.34 6.26
C LYS A 326 -16.62 -18.70 5.68
N PHE A 327 -15.47 -19.32 5.94
CA PHE A 327 -14.23 -18.97 5.27
C PHE A 327 -14.15 -19.67 3.92
N TYR A 328 -14.22 -18.89 2.85
CA TYR A 328 -14.09 -19.36 1.48
C TYR A 328 -12.64 -19.23 1.04
N ASN A 329 -12.10 -20.29 0.44
CA ASN A 329 -10.85 -20.29 -0.30
C ASN A 329 -11.12 -20.96 -1.65
N ASP A 330 -11.65 -20.18 -2.58
CA ASP A 330 -12.13 -20.65 -3.87
C ASP A 330 -11.57 -19.76 -5.00
N GLN A 331 -12.08 -19.91 -6.22
CA GLN A 331 -11.66 -19.13 -7.39
C GLN A 331 -11.81 -17.60 -7.24
N TRP A 332 -12.58 -17.13 -6.27
CA TRP A 332 -12.78 -15.72 -5.96
C TRP A 332 -11.86 -15.23 -4.82
N GLY A 333 -10.93 -16.07 -4.38
CA GLY A 333 -9.94 -15.77 -3.36
C GLY A 333 -10.39 -16.11 -1.93
N MET A 334 -9.49 -15.81 -0.99
CA MET A 334 -9.67 -16.05 0.44
C MET A 334 -10.53 -14.94 1.06
N ARG A 335 -11.64 -15.30 1.71
CA ARG A 335 -12.57 -14.34 2.34
C ARG A 335 -13.49 -14.99 3.37
N TRP A 336 -13.92 -14.21 4.36
CA TRP A 336 -15.15 -14.52 5.09
C TRP A 336 -16.36 -14.09 4.28
N GLY A 337 -17.42 -14.90 4.27
CA GLY A 337 -18.69 -14.56 3.65
C GLY A 337 -19.87 -15.17 4.38
N ALA A 338 -21.09 -14.70 4.09
CA ALA A 338 -22.31 -15.27 4.65
C ALA A 338 -22.42 -16.77 4.34
N HIS A 339 -22.97 -17.53 5.29
CA HIS A 339 -23.20 -18.97 5.17
C HIS A 339 -24.63 -19.35 5.52
N GLU A 340 -24.99 -19.35 6.81
CA GLU A 340 -26.37 -19.60 7.23
C GLU A 340 -27.12 -18.28 7.27
N GLN A 341 -28.08 -18.13 6.38
CA GLN A 341 -28.81 -16.90 6.15
C GLN A 341 -30.25 -17.16 5.72
N TYR A 342 -31.11 -16.19 6.02
CA TYR A 342 -32.55 -16.30 5.85
C TYR A 342 -33.11 -15.04 5.21
N LYS A 343 -34.15 -15.23 4.39
CA LYS A 343 -35.09 -14.17 4.02
C LYS A 343 -35.90 -13.77 5.25
N LEU A 344 -36.56 -12.61 5.19
CA LEU A 344 -37.42 -12.11 6.26
C LEU A 344 -38.61 -13.05 6.54
N ASP A 345 -39.04 -13.82 5.54
CA ASP A 345 -40.08 -14.85 5.68
C ASP A 345 -39.61 -16.16 6.36
N GLY A 346 -38.32 -16.23 6.77
CA GLY A 346 -37.72 -17.36 7.45
C GLY A 346 -37.24 -18.49 6.54
N GLN A 347 -37.41 -18.39 5.22
CA GLN A 347 -36.82 -19.37 4.30
C GLN A 347 -35.30 -19.14 4.19
N VAL A 348 -34.55 -20.24 4.08
CA VAL A 348 -33.10 -20.18 3.80
C VAL A 348 -32.88 -19.41 2.50
N ALA A 349 -31.92 -18.49 2.50
CA ALA A 349 -31.57 -17.69 1.33
C ALA A 349 -30.35 -18.27 0.60
N GLY A 350 -30.55 -18.69 -0.64
CA GLY A 350 -29.47 -19.06 -1.55
C GLY A 350 -28.84 -17.86 -2.27
N MET A 351 -27.89 -18.16 -3.17
CA MET A 351 -27.29 -17.13 -4.03
C MET A 351 -28.36 -16.51 -4.94
N GLY A 352 -28.54 -15.19 -4.85
CA GLY A 352 -29.52 -14.45 -5.67
C GLY A 352 -30.94 -14.41 -5.09
N GLU A 353 -31.16 -14.93 -3.88
CA GLU A 353 -32.45 -14.90 -3.21
C GLU A 353 -32.45 -13.84 -2.11
N PHE A 354 -33.42 -12.93 -2.14
CA PHE A 354 -33.48 -11.78 -1.24
C PHE A 354 -34.90 -11.53 -0.74
N SER A 355 -35.01 -10.86 0.40
CA SER A 355 -36.21 -10.09 0.73
C SER A 355 -36.04 -8.65 0.27
N TYR A 356 -37.15 -7.95 0.07
CA TYR A 356 -37.13 -6.56 -0.36
C TYR A 356 -37.84 -5.66 0.65
N LEU A 357 -37.25 -4.50 0.92
CA LEU A 357 -37.87 -3.43 1.67
C LEU A 357 -37.84 -2.14 0.85
N LYS A 358 -39.01 -1.55 0.64
CA LYS A 358 -39.17 -0.37 -0.23
C LYS A 358 -39.83 0.79 0.52
N PRO A 359 -39.04 1.59 1.28
CA PRO A 359 -39.55 2.79 1.95
C PRO A 359 -39.91 3.86 0.92
N ASP A 360 -41.10 4.45 1.04
CA ASP A 360 -41.58 5.58 0.23
C ASP A 360 -41.05 6.95 0.72
N LYS A 361 -40.39 6.96 1.87
CA LYS A 361 -39.69 8.08 2.48
C LYS A 361 -38.66 7.55 3.48
N ASP A 362 -37.79 8.43 3.97
CA ASP A 362 -36.95 8.16 5.12
C ASP A 362 -37.77 7.57 6.28
N THR A 363 -37.49 6.32 6.65
CA THR A 363 -38.29 5.57 7.62
C THR A 363 -37.36 4.77 8.54
N VAL A 364 -37.65 4.83 9.84
CA VAL A 364 -36.98 4.00 10.84
C VAL A 364 -37.80 2.72 11.01
N TYR A 365 -37.13 1.57 10.94
CA TYR A 365 -37.75 0.26 11.12
C TYR A 365 -37.18 -0.43 12.34
N ARG A 366 -38.06 -1.13 13.07
CA ARG A 366 -37.67 -2.18 14.01
C ARG A 366 -37.75 -3.52 13.30
N PHE A 367 -36.68 -4.29 13.39
CA PHE A 367 -36.62 -5.68 12.97
C PHE A 367 -36.63 -6.56 14.22
N THR A 368 -37.47 -7.59 14.22
CA THR A 368 -37.52 -8.60 15.28
C THR A 368 -37.30 -9.97 14.68
N PHE A 369 -36.14 -10.57 14.95
CA PHE A 369 -35.78 -11.91 14.49
C PHE A 369 -36.13 -12.97 15.54
N TYR A 370 -36.88 -13.98 15.11
CA TYR A 370 -37.34 -15.11 15.91
C TYR A 370 -36.45 -16.33 15.64
N PRO A 371 -35.55 -16.72 16.56
CA PRO A 371 -34.54 -17.74 16.27
C PRO A 371 -35.11 -19.14 16.04
N GLU A 372 -36.30 -19.45 16.55
CA GLU A 372 -36.95 -20.76 16.36
C GLU A 372 -37.57 -20.90 14.97
N SER A 373 -38.30 -19.88 14.51
CA SER A 373 -38.97 -19.88 13.20
C SER A 373 -38.10 -19.32 12.07
N LYS A 374 -37.00 -18.63 12.41
CA LYS A 374 -36.13 -17.86 11.51
C LYS A 374 -36.80 -16.67 10.82
N ILE A 375 -38.06 -16.38 11.16
CA ILE A 375 -38.82 -15.25 10.61
C ILE A 375 -38.26 -13.94 11.21
N THR A 376 -38.25 -12.88 10.40
CA THR A 376 -37.99 -11.52 10.85
C THR A 376 -39.19 -10.64 10.56
N GLU A 377 -39.81 -10.14 11.62
CA GLU A 377 -40.88 -9.14 11.51
C GLU A 377 -40.27 -7.76 11.33
N VAL A 378 -40.90 -6.93 10.50
CA VAL A 378 -40.43 -5.59 10.14
C VAL A 378 -41.55 -4.60 10.38
N GLU A 379 -41.32 -3.65 11.29
CA GLU A 379 -42.32 -2.67 11.69
C GLU A 379 -41.75 -1.24 11.55
N PRO A 380 -42.42 -0.33 10.83
CA PRO A 380 -42.03 1.08 10.84
C PRO A 380 -42.32 1.68 12.22
N ILE A 381 -41.37 2.43 12.76
CA ILE A 381 -41.52 3.18 14.01
C ILE A 381 -41.42 4.68 13.73
N GLN A 382 -42.27 5.47 14.39
CA GLN A 382 -42.39 6.92 14.20
C GLN A 382 -41.28 7.69 14.91
#